data_AF-A0A9E4VRP1-F1
#
_entry.id   AF-A0A9E4VRP1-F1
#
_cell.length_a   1.000
_cell.length_b   1.000
_cell.length_c   1.000
_cell.angle_alpha   90.00
_cell.angle_beta   90.00
_cell.angle_gamma   90.00
#
_symmetry.space_group_name_H-M   'P 1'
#
loop_
_entity.id
_entity.type
_entity.pdbx_description
1 polymer ?
#
loop_
_entity_poly.entity_id
_entity_poly.type
_entity_poly.pdbx_seq_one_letter_code
_entity_poly.pdbx_strand_id
1 'polypeptide(L)'
;MTDNSELEYRGTLVLPGEQEARAVSISMNIADNTVQVRFEQPVEGKNNWDGSNVKLARRLKYNEAVFSTTGLPMDPVQLTWKFNASILDDSLAGVIIPRPNAMRVTGERGFILSKVS
;
A
#
# COMPACT_ATOMS: atom_id res chain seq x y z
N MET A 1 -4.77 26.19 9.81
CA MET A 1 -3.57 25.38 9.55
C MET A 1 -4.07 24.06 9.02
N THR A 2 -3.96 23.85 7.71
CA THR A 2 -4.37 22.58 7.07
C THR A 2 -3.40 21.50 7.52
N ASP A 3 -3.97 20.40 8.01
CA ASP A 3 -3.28 19.28 8.61
C ASP A 3 -2.46 18.54 7.54
N ASN A 4 -1.16 18.85 7.46
CA ASN A 4 -0.21 18.27 6.47
C ASN A 4 0.18 16.82 6.82
N SER A 5 -0.65 16.11 7.58
CA SER A 5 -0.41 14.77 8.09
C SER A 5 -0.86 13.66 7.12
N GLU A 6 -1.76 13.99 6.19
CA GLU A 6 -2.21 13.07 5.15
C GLU A 6 -1.37 13.20 3.87
N LEU A 7 -0.86 12.08 3.38
CA LEU A 7 -0.12 11.97 2.12
C LEU A 7 -0.81 10.94 1.23
N GLU A 8 -1.16 11.30 0.00
CA GLU A 8 -1.70 10.37 -0.99
C GLU A 8 -0.71 10.14 -2.13
N TYR A 9 -0.56 8.87 -2.54
CA TYR A 9 0.26 8.44 -3.67
C TYR A 9 -0.59 7.62 -4.64
N ARG A 10 -0.41 7.83 -5.95
CA ARG A 10 -1.15 7.15 -7.02
C ARG A 10 -0.24 6.56 -8.08
N GLY A 11 -0.75 5.55 -8.77
CA GLY A 11 -0.05 4.89 -9.85
C GLY A 11 -0.71 3.56 -10.16
N THR A 12 0.09 2.61 -10.64
CA THR A 12 -0.37 1.25 -10.90
C THR A 12 0.52 0.23 -10.21
N LEU A 13 -0.05 -0.91 -9.83
CA LEU A 13 0.70 -2.05 -9.31
C LEU A 13 0.07 -3.36 -9.75
N VAL A 14 0.84 -4.44 -9.68
CA VAL A 14 0.36 -5.82 -9.89
C VAL A 14 0.28 -6.49 -8.52
N LEU A 15 -0.87 -7.06 -8.17
CA LEU A 15 -1.02 -7.81 -6.93
C LEU A 15 -0.30 -9.17 -7.02
N PRO A 16 0.21 -9.71 -5.90
CA PRO A 16 0.66 -11.10 -5.84
C PRO A 16 -0.42 -12.06 -6.36
N GLY A 17 -0.01 -13.07 -7.15
CA GLY A 17 -0.93 -14.01 -7.79
C GLY A 17 -1.66 -13.48 -9.05
N GLU A 18 -1.55 -12.18 -9.37
CA GLU A 18 -2.13 -11.59 -10.57
C GLU A 18 -1.07 -11.27 -11.64
N GLN A 19 -1.55 -11.01 -12.86
CA GLN A 19 -0.71 -10.63 -14.01
C GLN A 19 -0.95 -9.19 -14.47
N GLU A 20 -2.17 -8.68 -14.30
CA GLU A 20 -2.55 -7.36 -14.78
C GLU A 20 -2.30 -6.27 -13.73
N ALA A 21 -1.87 -5.10 -14.21
CA ALA A 21 -1.69 -3.94 -13.36
C ALA A 21 -3.04 -3.27 -13.09
N ARG A 22 -3.22 -2.77 -11.88
CA ARG A 22 -4.41 -2.06 -11.43
C ARG A 22 -4.05 -0.67 -10.97
N ALA A 23 -4.91 0.30 -11.26
CA ALA A 23 -4.78 1.65 -10.75
C ALA A 23 -5.08 1.66 -9.24
N VAL A 24 -4.20 2.30 -8.47
CA VAL A 24 -4.21 2.28 -7.01
C VAL A 24 -3.88 3.66 -6.46
N SER A 25 -4.49 3.99 -5.33
CA SER A 25 -4.09 5.08 -4.44
C SER A 25 -3.75 4.52 -3.05
N ILE A 26 -2.63 4.94 -2.48
CA ILE A 26 -2.28 4.67 -1.08
C ILE A 26 -2.29 6.00 -0.34
N SER A 27 -3.13 6.12 0.68
CA SER A 27 -3.11 7.25 1.61
C SER A 27 -2.46 6.84 2.92
N MET A 28 -1.67 7.74 3.50
CA MET A 28 -1.09 7.61 4.82
C MET A 28 -1.46 8.82 5.66
N ASN A 29 -1.95 8.58 6.86
CA ASN A 29 -2.05 9.62 7.87
C ASN A 29 -0.99 9.38 8.94
N ILE A 30 0.00 10.26 8.98
CA ILE A 30 1.14 10.15 9.89
C ILE A 30 0.72 10.40 11.34
N ALA A 31 -0.24 11.30 11.57
CA ALA A 31 -0.70 11.66 12.91
C ALA A 31 -1.50 10.51 13.54
N ASP A 32 -2.38 9.90 12.75
CA ASP A 32 -3.26 8.83 13.21
C ASP A 32 -2.64 7.42 13.08
N ASN A 33 -1.43 7.34 12.51
CA ASN A 33 -0.73 6.08 12.24
C ASN A 33 -1.59 5.08 11.45
N THR A 34 -2.25 5.58 10.39
CA THR A 34 -3.11 4.79 9.51
C THR A 34 -2.60 4.79 8.07
N VAL A 35 -2.88 3.72 7.35
CA VAL A 35 -2.62 3.57 5.90
C VAL A 35 -3.84 2.94 5.27
N GLN A 36 -4.30 3.46 4.14
CA GLN A 36 -5.40 2.88 3.37
C GLN A 36 -4.95 2.63 1.93
N VAL A 37 -5.31 1.46 1.40
CA VAL A 37 -5.10 1.10 0.00
C VAL A 37 -6.45 1.12 -0.71
N ARG A 38 -6.54 1.88 -1.80
CA ARG A 38 -7.74 1.94 -2.63
C ARG A 38 -7.42 1.63 -4.08
N PHE A 39 -8.20 0.73 -4.69
CA PHE A 39 -8.14 0.44 -6.12
C PHE A 39 -9.27 1.15 -6.85
N GLU A 40 -9.00 1.61 -8.08
CA GLU A 40 -10.04 2.24 -8.92
C GLU A 40 -11.06 1.20 -9.41
N GLN A 41 -10.59 0.03 -9.81
CA GLN A 41 -11.43 -1.12 -10.14
C GLN A 41 -11.54 -2.06 -8.92
N PRO A 42 -12.73 -2.61 -8.63
CA PRO A 42 -12.88 -3.52 -7.50
C PRO A 42 -11.99 -4.75 -7.58
N VAL A 43 -11.48 -5.17 -6.41
CA VAL A 43 -10.85 -6.47 -6.19
C VAL A 43 -11.75 -7.23 -5.22
N GLU A 44 -12.28 -8.38 -5.66
CA GLU A 44 -13.28 -9.15 -4.89
C GLU A 44 -14.48 -8.30 -4.41
N GLY A 45 -14.97 -7.41 -5.27
CA GLY A 45 -16.13 -6.57 -5.01
C GLY A 45 -15.89 -5.40 -4.04
N LYS A 46 -14.65 -5.18 -3.60
CA LYS A 46 -14.26 -4.04 -2.73
C LYS A 46 -13.29 -3.12 -3.43
N ASN A 47 -13.27 -1.85 -3.02
CA ASN A 47 -12.30 -0.87 -3.51
C ASN A 47 -11.29 -0.45 -2.45
N ASN A 48 -11.57 -0.65 -1.15
CA ASN A 48 -10.78 -0.08 -0.06
C ASN A 48 -10.36 -1.17 0.94
N TRP A 49 -9.11 -1.07 1.40
CA TRP A 49 -8.53 -1.90 2.46
C TRP A 49 -7.78 -1.02 3.44
N ASP A 50 -8.19 -1.07 4.70
CA ASP A 50 -7.47 -0.42 5.78
C ASP A 50 -6.28 -1.29 6.22
N GLY A 51 -5.14 -0.64 6.41
CA GLY A 51 -3.94 -1.27 6.91
C GLY A 51 -4.08 -1.66 8.38
N SER A 52 -3.67 -2.89 8.69
CA SER A 52 -3.53 -3.41 10.06
C SER A 52 -2.06 -3.49 10.45
N ASN A 53 -1.78 -3.48 11.77
CA ASN A 53 -0.42 -3.55 12.32
C ASN A 53 0.52 -2.48 11.74
N VAL A 54 -0.02 -1.27 11.52
CA VAL A 54 0.68 -0.16 10.88
C VAL A 54 1.85 0.31 11.75
N LYS A 55 3.03 0.33 11.15
CA LYS A 55 4.25 0.93 11.70
C LYS A 55 4.72 2.01 10.74
N LEU A 56 4.57 3.26 11.14
CA LEU A 56 5.15 4.40 10.44
C LEU A 56 6.42 4.85 11.16
N ALA A 57 7.47 5.14 10.39
CA ALA A 57 8.70 5.73 10.92
C ALA A 57 9.15 6.89 10.02
N ARG A 58 9.24 8.08 10.59
CA ARG A 58 9.81 9.24 9.91
C ARG A 58 11.34 9.14 9.92
N ARG A 59 11.95 9.08 8.75
CA ARG A 59 13.41 9.15 8.57
C ARG A 59 13.81 10.52 8.01
N LEU A 60 15.11 10.75 7.90
CA LEU A 60 15.65 12.01 7.40
C LEU A 60 15.26 12.30 5.93
N LYS A 61 15.16 11.24 5.10
CA LYS A 61 14.95 11.38 3.65
C LYS A 61 13.62 10.79 3.15
N TYR A 62 12.96 9.97 3.96
CA TYR A 62 11.74 9.27 3.59
C TYR A 62 10.88 8.96 4.81
N ASN A 63 9.59 8.73 4.61
CA ASN A 63 8.71 8.08 5.56
C ASN A 63 8.65 6.59 5.22
N GLU A 64 8.93 5.74 6.19
CA GLU A 64 8.85 4.30 6.08
C GLU A 64 7.48 3.83 6.59
N ALA A 65 6.84 2.91 5.87
CA ALA A 65 5.61 2.26 6.30
C ALA A 65 5.71 0.75 6.17
N VAL A 66 5.27 0.04 7.21
CA VAL A 66 5.05 -1.41 7.20
C VAL A 66 3.67 -1.69 7.77
N PHE A 67 2.83 -2.40 7.03
CA PHE A 67 1.48 -2.77 7.47
C PHE A 67 1.01 -4.05 6.77
N SER A 68 -0.19 -4.51 7.09
CA SER A 68 -0.79 -5.68 6.43
C SER A 68 -2.24 -5.44 6.05
N THR A 69 -2.67 -6.02 4.93
CA THR A 69 -4.08 -6.11 4.54
C THR A 69 -4.52 -7.57 4.56
N THR A 70 -5.81 -7.82 4.82
CA THR A 70 -6.42 -9.15 4.75
C THR A 70 -7.57 -9.13 3.74
N GLY A 71 -7.78 -10.23 3.04
CA GLY A 71 -8.80 -10.31 2.00
C GLY A 71 -8.38 -9.60 0.72
N LEU A 72 -7.08 -9.60 0.42
CA LEU A 72 -6.50 -9.01 -0.79
C LEU A 72 -5.39 -9.95 -1.30
N PRO A 73 -5.36 -10.36 -2.58
CA PRO A 73 -6.39 -10.11 -3.59
C PRO A 73 -7.71 -10.83 -3.27
N MET A 74 -7.72 -11.83 -2.39
CA MET A 74 -8.93 -12.59 -2.01
C MET A 74 -8.89 -13.05 -0.56
N ASP A 75 -10.04 -13.40 0.01
CA ASP A 75 -10.11 -13.95 1.37
C ASP A 75 -9.57 -15.40 1.42
N PRO A 76 -8.82 -15.81 2.47
CA PRO A 76 -8.34 -15.06 3.63
C PRO A 76 -6.89 -14.56 3.47
N VAL A 77 -6.45 -14.24 2.25
CA VAL A 77 -5.05 -13.91 1.96
C VAL A 77 -4.64 -12.65 2.72
N GLN A 78 -3.50 -12.74 3.41
CA GLN A 78 -2.86 -11.61 4.05
C GLN A 78 -1.65 -11.17 3.25
N LEU A 79 -1.56 -9.87 2.97
CA LEU A 79 -0.41 -9.25 2.33
C LEU A 79 0.30 -8.35 3.33
N THR A 80 1.62 -8.45 3.39
CA THR A 80 2.46 -7.47 4.07
C THR A 80 2.96 -6.46 3.04
N TRP A 81 2.80 -5.19 3.36
CA TRP A 81 3.22 -4.06 2.56
C TRP A 81 4.41 -3.40 3.24
N LYS A 82 5.43 -3.07 2.46
CA LYS A 82 6.58 -2.29 2.92
C LYS A 82 6.91 -1.26 1.87
N PHE A 83 6.98 0.01 2.24
CA PHE A 83 7.39 1.04 1.30
C PHE A 83 8.10 2.20 1.97
N ASN A 84 8.84 2.94 1.16
CA ASN A 84 9.46 4.20 1.52
C ASN A 84 8.89 5.30 0.64
N ALA A 85 8.31 6.32 1.27
CA ALA A 85 7.81 7.52 0.64
C ALA A 85 8.86 8.62 0.78
N SER A 86 9.53 8.95 -0.33
CA SER A 86 10.56 9.99 -0.38
C SER A 86 9.99 11.36 -0.03
N ILE A 87 10.75 12.11 0.75
CA ILE A 87 10.41 13.51 1.11
C ILE A 87 10.88 14.46 0.00
N LEU A 88 11.79 14.03 -0.88
CA LEU A 88 12.51 14.92 -1.81
C LEU A 88 12.02 14.87 -3.25
N ASP A 89 11.51 13.73 -3.70
CA ASP A 89 11.15 13.51 -5.12
C ASP A 89 9.70 13.07 -5.32
N ASP A 90 8.87 13.22 -4.27
CA ASP A 90 7.44 12.92 -4.28
C ASP A 90 7.10 11.50 -4.78
N SER A 91 8.04 10.55 -4.63
CA SER A 91 7.84 9.15 -4.98
C SER A 91 7.62 8.26 -3.76
N LEU A 92 6.92 7.15 -3.97
CA LEU A 92 6.82 6.04 -3.03
C LEU A 92 7.23 4.77 -3.75
N ALA A 93 8.22 4.05 -3.21
CA ALA A 93 8.65 2.76 -3.74
C ALA A 93 8.47 1.67 -2.68
N GLY A 94 7.92 0.53 -3.08
CA GLY A 94 7.55 -0.51 -2.13
C GLY A 94 7.47 -1.92 -2.71
N VAL A 95 7.19 -2.85 -1.82
CA VAL A 95 6.97 -4.27 -2.12
C VAL A 95 5.73 -4.79 -1.40
N ILE A 96 5.04 -5.72 -2.05
CA ILE A 96 3.90 -6.48 -1.54
C ILE A 96 4.32 -7.93 -1.40
N ILE A 97 4.17 -8.48 -0.21
CA ILE A 97 4.64 -9.82 0.14
C ILE A 97 3.44 -10.64 0.62
N PRO A 98 3.01 -11.68 -0.10
CA PRO A 98 1.97 -12.57 0.39
C PRO A 98 2.50 -13.39 1.57
N ARG A 99 1.73 -13.45 2.66
CA ARG A 99 2.00 -14.39 3.74
C ARG A 99 1.66 -15.82 3.30
N PRO A 100 2.24 -16.87 3.91
CA PRO A 100 1.85 -18.25 3.65
C PRO A 100 0.33 -18.40 3.76
N ASN A 101 -0.29 -18.92 2.71
CA ASN A 101 -1.74 -19.02 2.61
C ASN A 101 -2.14 -20.29 1.84
N ALA A 102 -3.34 -20.81 2.11
CA ALA A 102 -3.87 -22.00 1.45
C ALA A 102 -4.27 -21.74 -0.02
N MET A 103 -4.52 -20.48 -0.39
CA MET A 103 -4.95 -20.06 -1.73
C MET A 103 -3.80 -20.06 -2.76
N ARG A 104 -2.58 -20.40 -2.33
CA ARG A 104 -1.36 -20.42 -3.17
C ARG A 104 -1.08 -19.09 -3.87
N VAL A 105 -1.54 -17.98 -3.28
CA VAL A 105 -1.11 -16.64 -3.72
C VAL A 105 0.35 -16.48 -3.36
N THR A 106 1.19 -16.30 -4.37
CA THR A 106 2.66 -16.28 -4.26
C THR A 106 3.24 -15.17 -5.12
N GLY A 107 4.54 -14.93 -4.95
CA GLY A 107 5.30 -13.93 -5.70
C GLY A 107 5.26 -12.56 -5.04
N GLU A 108 6.44 -12.06 -4.64
CA GLU A 108 6.59 -10.68 -4.20
C GLU A 108 6.47 -9.74 -5.41
N ARG A 109 5.81 -8.59 -5.21
CA ARG A 109 5.60 -7.60 -6.27
C ARG A 109 6.10 -6.24 -5.81
N GLY A 110 7.05 -5.68 -6.56
CA GLY A 110 7.50 -4.30 -6.40
C GLY A 110 6.53 -3.31 -7.07
N PHE A 111 6.46 -2.09 -6.55
CA PHE A 111 5.65 -1.02 -7.12
C PHE A 111 6.26 0.35 -6.83
N ILE A 112 5.93 1.33 -7.67
CA ILE A 112 6.29 2.73 -7.50
C ILE A 112 5.04 3.57 -7.74
N LEU A 113 4.78 4.53 -6.87
CA LEU A 113 3.68 5.49 -6.94
C LEU A 113 4.24 6.92 -6.87
N SER A 114 3.45 7.88 -7.35
CA SER A 114 3.77 9.31 -7.30
C SER A 114 2.78 10.03 -6.40
N LYS A 115 3.27 11.00 -5.62
CA LYS A 115 2.45 11.79 -4.72
C LYS A 115 1.42 12.59 -5.51
N VAL A 116 0.21 12.69 -4.97
CA VAL A 116 -0.81 13.60 -5.48
C VAL A 116 -0.57 14.97 -4.87
N SER A 117 -0.38 15.97 -5.74
CA SER A 117 -0.14 17.38 -5.38
C SER A 117 -1.35 18.03 -4.72
#